data_AF-A0A3N5SH53-F1
#
_entry.id   AF-A0A3N5SH53-F1
#
_cell.length_a   1.000
_cell.length_b   1.000
_cell.length_c   1.000
_cell.angle_alpha   90.00
_cell.angle_beta   90.00
_cell.angle_gamma   90.00
#
_symmetry.space_group_name_H-M   'P 1'
#
loop_
_entity.id
_entity.type
_entity.pdbx_description
1 polymer ?
#
loop_
_entity_poly.entity_id
_entity_poly.type
_entity_poly.pdbx_seq_one_letter_code
_entity_poly.pdbx_strand_id
1 'polypeptide(L)'
;YLAGKPDNEAFNRALNAAIFSRAALGNGDGAANFVLAADSWIGALTSICHPRAPLTIARRHYICRKLAFDWRANLPDGFAVQIIDEDLLSRPLPDHIPEWIHRNWGSNAAFLDKGFGAVTLHDDRLVSWSLADCVSGSGCEIGIRTDPAYRRRGLAAITTAAAIECALSRGLSEVGWHCHEENVGSFKTAEKVGFELERCYTLYYMFVDEAEHLAESAWIAFQSARYAESVDLFGRVFALRDDMPHYCYHTTARAWAALGDTDKALAYLDETVKRDWSYRDFTESCAEFEPLRTLPQWTTILDRMSSKEA
;
A
#
# COMPACT_ATOMS: atom_id res chain seq x y z
N TYR A 1 -10.37 -1.78 13.96
CA TYR A 1 -11.74 -1.23 13.93
C TYR A 1 -12.03 -0.57 15.26
N LEU A 2 -12.52 0.67 15.28
CA LEU A 2 -12.99 1.35 16.49
C LEU A 2 -14.51 1.32 16.51
N ALA A 3 -15.08 0.69 17.53
CA ALA A 3 -16.51 0.51 17.73
C ALA A 3 -16.88 0.67 19.21
N GLY A 4 -18.16 0.87 19.50
CA GLY A 4 -18.64 1.11 20.86
C GLY A 4 -18.73 2.61 21.18
N LYS A 5 -18.32 3.00 22.39
CA LYS A 5 -18.55 4.34 22.96
C LYS A 5 -17.37 5.29 22.75
N PRO A 6 -17.45 6.26 21.82
CA PRO A 6 -16.35 7.19 21.51
C PRO A 6 -16.05 8.18 22.65
N ASP A 7 -17.01 8.43 23.54
CA ASP A 7 -16.89 9.30 24.72
C ASP A 7 -16.19 8.63 25.91
N ASN A 8 -15.75 7.37 25.77
CA ASN A 8 -14.97 6.69 26.79
C ASN A 8 -13.52 7.21 26.81
N GLU A 9 -13.31 8.32 27.50
CA GLU A 9 -11.99 8.96 27.58
C GLU A 9 -10.91 8.07 28.20
N ALA A 10 -11.27 7.21 29.16
CA ALA A 10 -10.32 6.30 29.78
C ALA A 10 -9.77 5.30 28.76
N PHE A 11 -10.65 4.74 27.92
CA PHE A 11 -10.25 3.89 26.80
C PHE A 11 -9.40 4.66 25.79
N ASN A 12 -9.82 5.86 25.38
CA ASN A 12 -9.10 6.67 24.39
C ASN A 12 -7.66 6.98 24.85
N ARG A 13 -7.48 7.36 26.13
CA ARG A 13 -6.15 7.61 26.72
C ARG A 13 -5.31 6.34 26.82
N ALA A 14 -5.91 5.21 27.20
CA ALA A 14 -5.20 3.94 27.29
C ALA A 14 -4.75 3.44 25.91
N LEU A 15 -5.60 3.58 24.89
CA LEU A 15 -5.28 3.20 23.52
C LEU A 15 -4.17 4.09 22.94
N ASN A 16 -4.24 5.40 23.15
CA ASN A 16 -3.15 6.33 22.81
C ASN A 16 -1.81 5.86 23.40
N ALA A 17 -1.77 5.64 24.73
CA ALA A 17 -0.56 5.19 25.41
C ALA A 17 -0.05 3.86 24.84
N ALA A 18 -0.94 2.90 24.58
CA ALA A 18 -0.58 1.60 24.03
C ALA A 18 -0.06 1.68 22.58
N ILE A 19 -0.55 2.61 21.76
CA ILE A 19 -0.03 2.85 20.40
C ILE A 19 1.38 3.42 20.48
N PHE A 20 1.59 4.47 21.29
CA PHE A 20 2.90 5.13 21.40
C PHE A 20 3.95 4.27 22.13
N SER A 21 3.52 3.37 23.02
CA SER A 21 4.39 2.33 23.59
C SER A 21 4.56 1.10 22.69
N ARG A 22 3.94 1.09 21.50
CA ARG A 22 3.89 -0.02 20.54
C ARG A 22 3.23 -1.31 21.06
N ALA A 23 2.58 -1.27 22.22
CA ALA A 23 1.91 -2.44 22.81
C ALA A 23 0.63 -2.84 22.05
N ALA A 24 0.03 -1.91 21.30
CA ALA A 24 -1.15 -2.14 20.46
C ALA A 24 -0.83 -2.34 18.97
N LEU A 25 0.45 -2.46 18.60
CA LEU A 25 0.89 -2.64 17.21
C LEU A 25 1.35 -4.07 16.95
N GLY A 26 1.23 -4.52 15.70
CA GLY A 26 1.84 -5.77 15.25
C GLY A 26 3.37 -5.67 15.28
N ASN A 27 4.04 -6.82 15.36
CA ASN A 27 5.50 -6.88 15.35
C ASN A 27 6.05 -6.23 14.06
N GLY A 28 6.88 -5.20 14.21
CA GLY A 28 7.48 -4.49 13.09
C GLY A 28 6.59 -3.41 12.45
N ASP A 29 5.34 -3.25 12.88
CA ASP A 29 4.46 -2.20 12.34
C ASP A 29 4.87 -0.82 12.90
N GLY A 30 5.14 0.13 11.99
CA GLY A 30 5.42 1.54 12.31
C GLY A 30 4.18 2.42 12.38
N ALA A 31 3.02 1.90 11.97
CA ALA A 31 1.78 2.65 11.83
C ALA A 31 0.58 1.95 12.47
N ALA A 32 -0.31 2.74 13.07
CA ALA A 32 -1.62 2.31 13.51
C ALA A 32 -2.67 2.59 12.42
N ASN A 33 -3.55 1.61 12.16
CA ASN A 33 -4.61 1.70 11.15
C ASN A 33 -5.99 1.57 11.82
N PHE A 34 -6.92 2.45 11.43
CA PHE A 34 -8.25 2.55 12.04
C PHE A 34 -9.33 2.60 10.97
N VAL A 35 -10.31 1.72 11.12
CA VAL A 35 -11.62 1.85 10.46
C VAL A 35 -12.63 2.17 11.56
N LEU A 36 -13.41 3.23 11.36
CA LEU A 36 -14.38 3.70 12.33
C LEU A 36 -15.73 3.05 12.08
N ALA A 37 -16.39 2.55 13.14
CA ALA A 37 -17.73 1.99 13.03
C ALA A 37 -18.81 3.06 12.82
N ALA A 38 -18.53 4.32 13.19
CA ALA A 38 -19.40 5.46 13.00
C ALA A 38 -18.60 6.77 13.06
N ASP A 39 -19.09 7.83 12.40
CA ASP A 39 -18.45 9.16 12.35
C ASP A 39 -18.30 9.82 13.73
N SER A 40 -19.09 9.39 14.72
CA SER A 40 -18.94 9.83 16.12
C SER A 40 -17.56 9.52 16.71
N TRP A 41 -16.78 8.62 16.10
CA TRP A 41 -15.40 8.32 16.50
C TRP A 41 -14.37 9.33 15.99
N ILE A 42 -14.71 10.22 15.03
CA ILE A 42 -13.72 11.14 14.43
C ILE A 42 -13.07 12.03 15.49
N GLY A 43 -13.85 12.61 16.40
CA GLY A 43 -13.31 13.45 17.48
C GLY A 43 -12.47 12.65 18.50
N ALA A 44 -12.90 11.44 18.85
CA ALA A 44 -12.16 10.54 19.72
C ALA A 44 -10.83 10.12 19.09
N LEU A 45 -10.81 9.87 17.79
CA LEU A 45 -9.62 9.48 17.04
C LEU A 45 -8.54 10.58 17.10
N THR A 46 -8.91 11.86 17.01
CA THR A 46 -7.95 12.97 17.21
C THR A 46 -7.27 12.88 18.57
N SER A 47 -8.00 12.53 19.63
CA SER A 47 -7.43 12.34 20.97
C SER A 47 -6.57 11.08 21.06
N ILE A 48 -6.98 10.00 20.40
CA ILE A 48 -6.24 8.73 20.36
C ILE A 48 -4.92 8.88 19.60
N CYS A 49 -4.87 9.70 18.54
CA CYS A 49 -3.67 9.89 17.73
C CYS A 49 -2.76 11.02 18.26
N HIS A 50 -3.23 11.88 19.16
CA HIS A 50 -2.44 12.98 19.71
C HIS A 50 -1.05 12.52 20.22
N PRO A 51 0.06 13.20 19.86
CA PRO A 51 0.13 14.53 19.25
C PRO A 51 0.07 14.54 17.72
N ARG A 52 -0.19 13.40 17.07
CA ARG A 52 -0.19 13.26 15.61
C ARG A 52 -1.63 13.32 15.08
N ALA A 53 -1.88 14.11 14.05
CA ALA A 53 -3.19 14.14 13.42
C ALA A 53 -3.38 12.84 12.60
N PRO A 54 -4.54 12.16 12.69
CA PRO A 54 -4.76 10.98 11.84
C PRO A 54 -4.78 11.39 10.36
N LEU A 55 -4.07 10.62 9.54
CA LEU A 55 -4.10 10.73 8.08
C LEU A 55 -5.19 9.84 7.52
N THR A 56 -5.61 10.08 6.28
CA THR A 56 -6.75 9.41 5.65
C THR A 56 -6.42 8.84 4.29
N ILE A 57 -7.00 7.69 3.98
CA ILE A 57 -6.95 7.04 2.67
C ILE A 57 -8.37 6.63 2.28
N ALA A 58 -8.81 7.02 1.08
CA ALA A 58 -10.06 6.53 0.51
C ALA A 58 -9.90 5.06 0.07
N ARG A 59 -10.82 4.22 0.52
CA ARG A 59 -10.83 2.77 0.28
C ARG A 59 -12.14 2.33 -0.32
N ARG A 60 -12.07 1.27 -1.10
CA ARG A 60 -13.23 0.51 -1.60
C ARG A 60 -13.25 -0.86 -0.96
N HIS A 61 -14.45 -1.36 -0.71
CA HIS A 61 -14.69 -2.76 -0.37
C HIS A 61 -15.67 -3.36 -1.38
N TYR A 62 -15.31 -4.53 -1.86
CA TYR A 62 -15.97 -5.25 -2.92
C TYR A 62 -16.37 -6.64 -2.41
N ILE A 63 -17.52 -7.15 -2.84
CA ILE A 63 -17.98 -8.49 -2.51
C ILE A 63 -18.27 -9.29 -3.78
N CYS A 64 -17.80 -10.53 -3.84
CA CYS A 64 -18.14 -11.50 -4.87
C CYS A 64 -18.90 -12.68 -4.23
N ARG A 65 -20.10 -12.97 -4.75
CA ARG A 65 -20.91 -14.14 -4.36
C ARG A 65 -21.01 -15.19 -5.46
N LYS A 66 -20.63 -14.81 -6.67
CA LYS A 66 -20.67 -15.66 -7.87
C LYS A 66 -19.58 -15.23 -8.82
N LEU A 67 -18.74 -16.19 -9.21
CA LEU A 67 -17.71 -15.98 -10.22
C LEU A 67 -18.34 -15.63 -11.57
N ALA A 68 -17.86 -14.55 -12.21
CA ALA A 68 -18.31 -14.11 -13.52
C ALA A 68 -17.27 -14.28 -14.64
N PHE A 69 -16.07 -14.78 -14.30
CA PHE A 69 -14.94 -14.88 -15.21
C PHE A 69 -14.46 -16.33 -15.35
N ASP A 70 -14.49 -16.86 -16.58
CA ASP A 70 -13.91 -18.16 -16.90
C ASP A 70 -12.40 -18.04 -17.05
N TRP A 71 -11.70 -18.28 -15.95
CA TRP A 71 -10.25 -18.18 -15.91
C TRP A 71 -9.54 -19.28 -16.71
N ARG A 72 -10.17 -20.45 -16.92
CA ARG A 72 -9.57 -21.56 -17.68
C ARG A 72 -9.51 -21.22 -19.16
N ALA A 73 -10.60 -20.65 -19.70
CA ALA A 73 -10.64 -20.19 -21.09
C ALA A 73 -9.71 -18.99 -21.38
N ASN A 74 -9.27 -18.27 -20.35
CA ASN A 74 -8.42 -17.09 -20.46
C ASN A 74 -6.97 -17.34 -20.01
N LEU A 75 -6.61 -18.58 -19.64
CA LEU A 75 -5.26 -18.93 -19.23
C LEU A 75 -4.34 -18.92 -20.47
N PRO A 76 -3.29 -18.09 -20.53
CA PRO A 76 -2.38 -18.08 -21.67
C PRO A 76 -1.54 -19.36 -21.72
N ASP A 77 -1.12 -19.74 -22.93
CA ASP A 77 -0.20 -20.87 -23.12
C ASP A 77 1.09 -20.71 -22.31
N GLY A 78 1.59 -21.82 -21.76
CA GLY A 78 2.77 -21.84 -20.90
C GLY A 78 2.51 -21.47 -19.43
N PHE A 79 1.28 -21.07 -19.08
CA PHE A 79 0.89 -20.82 -17.70
C PHE A 79 0.06 -21.97 -17.13
N ALA A 80 0.19 -22.18 -15.82
CA ALA A 80 -0.63 -23.13 -15.06
C ALA A 80 -1.22 -22.44 -13.83
N VAL A 81 -2.38 -22.89 -13.37
CA VAL A 81 -2.99 -22.46 -12.10
C VAL A 81 -3.03 -23.64 -11.15
N GLN A 82 -2.57 -23.46 -9.93
CA GLN A 82 -2.59 -24.47 -8.88
C GLN A 82 -3.27 -23.90 -7.63
N ILE A 83 -4.15 -24.68 -7.00
CA ILE A 83 -4.71 -24.37 -5.68
C ILE A 83 -3.64 -24.67 -4.63
N ILE A 84 -3.49 -23.81 -3.63
CA ILE A 84 -2.51 -24.04 -2.57
C ILE A 84 -2.91 -25.25 -1.73
N ASP A 85 -1.97 -26.18 -1.60
CA ASP A 85 -2.02 -27.39 -0.80
C ASP A 85 -0.69 -27.59 -0.04
N GLU A 86 -0.60 -28.67 0.73
CA GLU A 86 0.59 -29.04 1.50
C GLU A 86 1.81 -29.24 0.59
N ASP A 87 1.62 -29.90 -0.55
CA ASP A 87 2.67 -30.16 -1.53
C ASP A 87 3.27 -28.85 -2.06
N LEU A 88 2.44 -27.85 -2.42
CA LEU A 88 2.94 -26.55 -2.87
C LEU A 88 3.67 -25.80 -1.75
N LEU A 89 3.14 -25.81 -0.52
CA LEU A 89 3.76 -25.14 0.63
C LEU A 89 5.05 -25.81 1.12
N SER A 90 5.29 -27.07 0.74
CA SER A 90 6.55 -27.78 1.02
C SER A 90 7.70 -27.38 0.08
N ARG A 91 7.40 -26.69 -1.02
CA ARG A 91 8.40 -26.25 -2.01
C ARG A 91 9.06 -24.92 -1.58
N PRO A 92 10.25 -24.60 -2.12
CA PRO A 92 10.79 -23.25 -2.00
C PRO A 92 9.86 -22.24 -2.68
N LEU A 93 9.27 -21.34 -1.90
CA LEU A 93 8.39 -20.27 -2.37
C LEU A 93 9.04 -18.90 -2.14
N PRO A 94 8.69 -17.87 -2.95
CA PRO A 94 9.10 -16.50 -2.65
C PRO A 94 8.62 -16.09 -1.25
N ASP A 95 9.49 -15.43 -0.48
CA ASP A 95 9.28 -15.09 0.95
C ASP A 95 7.92 -14.42 1.23
N HIS A 96 7.45 -13.59 0.30
CA HIS A 96 6.18 -12.88 0.43
C HIS A 96 4.94 -13.78 0.57
N ILE A 97 4.99 -15.08 0.24
CA ILE A 97 3.88 -16.01 0.46
C ILE A 97 3.91 -16.58 1.88
N PRO A 98 4.99 -17.25 2.34
CA PRO A 98 5.10 -17.67 3.74
C PRO A 98 4.93 -16.51 4.72
N GLU A 99 5.48 -15.33 4.42
CA GLU A 99 5.28 -14.13 5.24
C GLU A 99 3.80 -13.74 5.33
N TRP A 100 3.07 -13.74 4.20
CA TRP A 100 1.65 -13.42 4.19
C TRP A 100 0.82 -14.45 4.96
N ILE A 101 1.11 -15.73 4.76
CA ILE A 101 0.44 -16.84 5.46
C ILE A 101 0.71 -16.73 6.96
N HIS A 102 1.96 -16.59 7.39
CA HIS A 102 2.31 -16.53 8.81
C HIS A 102 1.77 -15.27 9.47
N ARG A 103 1.74 -14.12 8.79
CA ARG A 103 1.18 -12.89 9.35
C ARG A 103 -0.31 -12.99 9.61
N ASN A 104 -1.06 -13.61 8.71
CA ASN A 104 -2.52 -13.65 8.78
C ASN A 104 -3.07 -14.89 9.50
N TRP A 105 -2.37 -16.02 9.40
CA TRP A 105 -2.82 -17.33 9.90
C TRP A 105 -1.93 -17.90 11.01
N GLY A 106 -0.75 -17.31 11.26
CA GLY A 106 0.20 -17.76 12.28
C GLY A 106 1.02 -19.00 11.88
N SER A 107 0.52 -19.85 10.99
CA SER A 107 1.24 -21.05 10.51
C SER A 107 0.65 -21.57 9.20
N ASN A 108 1.45 -22.34 8.44
CA ASN A 108 0.97 -23.09 7.28
C ASN A 108 -0.17 -24.07 7.64
N ALA A 109 -0.10 -24.73 8.80
CA ALA A 109 -1.13 -25.67 9.25
C ALA A 109 -2.49 -24.97 9.45
N ALA A 110 -2.51 -23.80 10.10
CA ALA A 110 -3.73 -23.02 10.28
C ALA A 110 -4.31 -22.51 8.94
N PHE A 111 -3.43 -22.14 7.99
CA PHE A 111 -3.85 -21.76 6.64
C PHE A 111 -4.42 -22.95 5.87
N LEU A 112 -3.83 -24.14 5.94
CA LEU A 112 -4.34 -25.32 5.25
C LEU A 112 -5.67 -25.83 5.84
N ASP A 113 -5.91 -25.62 7.14
CA ASP A 113 -7.16 -26.00 7.82
C ASP A 113 -8.35 -25.15 7.36
N LYS A 114 -8.20 -23.82 7.32
CA LYS A 114 -9.31 -22.88 7.10
C LYS A 114 -9.12 -21.91 5.94
N GLY A 115 -7.88 -21.60 5.61
CA GLY A 115 -7.53 -20.74 4.49
C GLY A 115 -7.60 -21.48 3.16
N PHE A 116 -7.40 -20.73 2.09
CA PHE A 116 -7.35 -21.22 0.72
C PHE A 116 -6.59 -20.20 -0.13
N GLY A 117 -6.27 -20.60 -1.36
CA GLY A 117 -5.71 -19.67 -2.33
C GLY A 117 -5.36 -20.38 -3.62
N ALA A 118 -5.01 -19.59 -4.62
CA ALA A 118 -4.51 -20.06 -5.89
C ALA A 118 -3.21 -19.33 -6.25
N VAL A 119 -2.37 -20.01 -7.02
CA VAL A 119 -1.17 -19.46 -7.63
C VAL A 119 -1.21 -19.66 -9.13
N THR A 120 -0.57 -18.76 -9.85
CA THR A 120 -0.27 -18.94 -11.27
C THR A 120 1.23 -19.14 -11.44
N LEU A 121 1.58 -20.17 -12.18
CA LEU A 121 2.93 -20.60 -12.49
C LEU A 121 3.25 -20.34 -13.96
N HIS A 122 4.51 -20.02 -14.27
CA HIS A 122 5.08 -19.98 -15.61
C HIS A 122 6.46 -20.66 -15.54
N ASP A 123 6.63 -21.78 -16.23
CA ASP A 123 7.84 -22.64 -16.12
C ASP A 123 8.23 -22.94 -14.66
N ASP A 124 7.27 -23.44 -13.87
CA ASP A 124 7.37 -23.71 -12.41
C ASP A 124 7.68 -22.51 -11.51
N ARG A 125 7.90 -21.32 -12.08
CA ARG A 125 8.03 -20.08 -11.31
C ARG A 125 6.65 -19.54 -10.94
N LEU A 126 6.46 -19.24 -9.66
CA LEU A 126 5.30 -18.52 -9.19
C LEU A 126 5.36 -17.06 -9.62
N VAL A 127 4.34 -16.62 -10.36
CA VAL A 127 4.27 -15.26 -10.94
C VAL A 127 3.06 -14.46 -10.45
N SER A 128 2.06 -15.13 -9.87
CA SER A 128 0.88 -14.49 -9.28
C SER A 128 0.30 -15.37 -8.20
N TRP A 129 -0.27 -14.77 -7.14
CA TRP A 129 -1.01 -15.48 -6.10
C TRP A 129 -2.22 -14.67 -5.66
N SER A 130 -3.27 -15.37 -5.23
CA SER A 130 -4.40 -14.79 -4.50
C SER A 130 -4.78 -15.72 -3.35
N LEU A 131 -4.68 -15.21 -2.12
CA LEU A 131 -4.78 -15.99 -0.88
C LEU A 131 -5.86 -15.41 0.01
N ALA A 132 -6.51 -16.25 0.82
CA ALA A 132 -7.36 -15.81 1.90
C ALA A 132 -6.53 -15.05 2.95
N ASP A 133 -6.89 -13.80 3.22
CA ASP A 133 -6.36 -13.00 4.32
C ASP A 133 -6.99 -13.45 5.63
N CYS A 134 -8.29 -13.75 5.62
CA CYS A 134 -8.99 -14.32 6.76
C CYS A 134 -10.26 -15.04 6.31
N VAL A 135 -10.79 -15.90 7.17
CA VAL A 135 -12.12 -16.50 7.04
C VAL A 135 -12.88 -16.26 8.34
N SER A 136 -14.10 -15.74 8.23
CA SER A 136 -14.96 -15.44 9.38
C SER A 136 -16.41 -15.80 9.06
N GLY A 137 -16.97 -16.75 9.80
CA GLY A 137 -18.30 -17.27 9.51
C GLY A 137 -18.34 -17.93 8.13
N SER A 138 -19.27 -17.48 7.28
CA SER A 138 -19.39 -17.94 5.89
C SER A 138 -18.68 -17.03 4.87
N GLY A 139 -17.98 -15.99 5.32
CA GLY A 139 -17.26 -15.04 4.46
C GLY A 139 -15.75 -15.12 4.62
N CYS A 140 -15.02 -14.52 3.68
CA CYS A 140 -13.57 -14.39 3.72
C CYS A 140 -13.09 -13.11 3.05
N GLU A 141 -11.88 -12.65 3.36
CA GLU A 141 -11.18 -11.58 2.62
C GLU A 141 -10.00 -12.18 1.84
N ILE A 142 -9.65 -11.61 0.67
CA ILE A 142 -8.50 -12.07 -0.12
C ILE A 142 -7.48 -10.96 -0.42
N GLY A 143 -6.21 -11.36 -0.40
CA GLY A 143 -5.08 -10.61 -0.92
C GLY A 143 -4.67 -11.10 -2.31
N ILE A 144 -3.98 -10.25 -3.06
CA ILE A 144 -3.42 -10.60 -4.37
C ILE A 144 -2.08 -9.91 -4.62
N ARG A 145 -1.19 -10.61 -5.31
CA ARG A 145 0.01 -10.03 -5.90
C ARG A 145 0.35 -10.71 -7.22
N THR A 146 0.81 -9.91 -8.18
CA THR A 146 1.43 -10.38 -9.41
C THR A 146 2.82 -9.77 -9.53
N ASP A 147 3.80 -10.60 -9.87
CA ASP A 147 5.18 -10.21 -10.16
C ASP A 147 5.18 -9.04 -11.18
N PRO A 148 5.89 -7.93 -10.91
CA PRO A 148 5.98 -6.79 -11.82
C PRO A 148 6.25 -7.15 -13.29
N ALA A 149 7.14 -8.11 -13.56
CA ALA A 149 7.51 -8.53 -14.91
C ALA A 149 6.38 -9.27 -15.66
N TYR A 150 5.37 -9.74 -14.93
CA TYR A 150 4.23 -10.50 -15.44
C TYR A 150 2.90 -9.72 -15.39
N ARG A 151 2.94 -8.45 -14.99
CA ARG A 151 1.75 -7.57 -14.98
C ARG A 151 1.23 -7.33 -16.39
N ARG A 152 -0.02 -6.87 -16.48
CA ARG A 152 -0.74 -6.55 -17.73
C ARG A 152 -1.01 -7.74 -18.67
N ARG A 153 -0.84 -8.98 -18.18
CA ARG A 153 -1.15 -10.22 -18.91
C ARG A 153 -2.44 -10.92 -18.44
N GLY A 154 -3.27 -10.22 -17.65
CA GLY A 154 -4.52 -10.78 -17.10
C GLY A 154 -4.36 -11.75 -15.93
N LEU A 155 -3.14 -12.10 -15.54
CA LEU A 155 -2.86 -13.11 -14.51
C LEU A 155 -3.55 -12.81 -13.17
N ALA A 156 -3.60 -11.54 -12.76
CA ALA A 156 -4.27 -11.17 -11.52
C ALA A 156 -5.74 -11.62 -11.49
N ALA A 157 -6.48 -11.37 -12.57
CA ALA A 157 -7.87 -11.81 -12.69
C ALA A 157 -8.01 -13.34 -12.73
N ILE A 158 -7.09 -14.02 -13.43
CA ILE A 158 -7.07 -15.49 -13.52
C ILE A 158 -6.84 -16.11 -12.14
N THR A 159 -5.79 -15.67 -11.44
CA THR A 159 -5.44 -16.22 -10.12
C THR A 159 -6.55 -15.95 -9.10
N THR A 160 -7.09 -14.72 -9.07
CA THR A 160 -8.22 -14.38 -8.20
C THR A 160 -9.45 -15.24 -8.51
N ALA A 161 -9.83 -15.38 -9.78
CA ALA A 161 -11.00 -16.15 -10.16
C ALA A 161 -10.90 -17.61 -9.72
N ALA A 162 -9.71 -18.22 -9.82
CA ALA A 162 -9.45 -19.56 -9.30
C ALA A 162 -9.56 -19.62 -7.77
N ALA A 163 -9.06 -18.60 -7.06
CA ALA A 163 -9.22 -18.50 -5.60
C ALA A 163 -10.69 -18.34 -5.17
N ILE A 164 -11.49 -17.53 -5.89
CA ILE A 164 -12.94 -17.40 -5.66
C ILE A 164 -13.64 -18.74 -5.89
N GLU A 165 -13.33 -19.43 -6.99
CA GLU A 165 -13.92 -20.75 -7.27
C GLU A 165 -13.61 -21.75 -6.14
N CYS A 166 -12.38 -21.71 -5.61
CA CYS A 166 -11.98 -22.52 -4.45
C CYS A 166 -12.79 -22.13 -3.19
N ALA A 167 -12.96 -20.83 -2.93
CA ALA A 167 -13.73 -20.33 -1.78
C ALA A 167 -15.19 -20.82 -1.81
N LEU A 168 -15.86 -20.61 -2.95
CA LEU A 168 -17.26 -20.94 -3.13
C LEU A 168 -17.49 -22.46 -3.12
N SER A 169 -16.59 -23.25 -3.71
CA SER A 169 -16.67 -24.73 -3.66
C SER A 169 -16.47 -25.30 -2.25
N ARG A 170 -15.78 -24.57 -1.36
CA ARG A 170 -15.67 -24.88 0.08
C ARG A 170 -16.89 -24.43 0.90
N GLY A 171 -17.93 -23.89 0.27
CA GLY A 171 -19.17 -23.48 0.93
C GLY A 171 -19.16 -22.09 1.54
N LEU A 172 -18.15 -21.26 1.24
CA LEU A 172 -18.19 -19.84 1.59
C LEU A 172 -19.24 -19.13 0.72
N SER A 173 -20.00 -18.23 1.34
CA SER A 173 -21.10 -17.51 0.69
C SER A 173 -20.65 -16.22 0.00
N GLU A 174 -19.54 -15.64 0.46
CA GLU A 174 -19.02 -14.39 -0.08
C GLU A 174 -17.51 -14.24 0.11
N VAL A 175 -16.87 -13.63 -0.88
CA VAL A 175 -15.45 -13.25 -0.87
C VAL A 175 -15.37 -11.73 -0.90
N GLY A 176 -14.63 -11.15 0.04
CA GLY A 176 -14.36 -9.73 0.18
C GLY A 176 -13.00 -9.34 -0.40
N TRP A 177 -12.91 -8.10 -0.87
CA TRP A 177 -11.68 -7.48 -1.39
C TRP A 177 -11.65 -6.01 -0.99
N HIS A 178 -10.56 -5.59 -0.34
CA HIS A 178 -10.29 -4.19 -0.05
C HIS A 178 -9.20 -3.60 -0.95
N CYS A 179 -9.40 -2.39 -1.47
CA CYS A 179 -8.38 -1.67 -2.23
C CYS A 179 -8.40 -0.16 -2.02
N HIS A 180 -7.32 0.51 -2.41
CA HIS A 180 -7.25 1.97 -2.46
C HIS A 180 -8.12 2.50 -3.60
N GLU A 181 -8.83 3.60 -3.37
CA GLU A 181 -9.62 4.31 -4.37
C GLU A 181 -8.81 4.65 -5.63
N GLU A 182 -7.56 5.05 -5.44
CA GLU A 182 -6.65 5.45 -6.53
C GLU A 182 -6.08 4.24 -7.31
N ASN A 183 -6.21 3.02 -6.79
CA ASN A 183 -5.67 1.83 -7.43
C ASN A 183 -6.65 1.27 -8.47
N VAL A 184 -6.73 1.96 -9.61
CA VAL A 184 -7.56 1.58 -10.77
C VAL A 184 -7.33 0.15 -11.22
N GLY A 185 -6.07 -0.31 -11.22
CA GLY A 185 -5.73 -1.68 -11.59
C GLY A 185 -6.37 -2.73 -10.67
N SER A 186 -6.40 -2.47 -9.36
CA SER A 186 -6.96 -3.36 -8.36
C SER A 186 -8.48 -3.47 -8.50
N PHE A 187 -9.22 -2.36 -8.46
CA PHE A 187 -10.68 -2.44 -8.50
C PHE A 187 -11.22 -2.86 -9.87
N LYS A 188 -10.53 -2.54 -10.98
CA LYS A 188 -10.89 -3.08 -12.30
C LYS A 188 -10.64 -4.58 -12.41
N THR A 189 -9.65 -5.11 -11.70
CA THR A 189 -9.42 -6.57 -11.61
C THR A 189 -10.54 -7.24 -10.82
N ALA A 190 -10.95 -6.66 -9.69
CA ALA A 190 -12.07 -7.16 -8.90
C ALA A 190 -13.38 -7.17 -9.71
N GLU A 191 -13.75 -6.04 -10.33
CA GLU A 191 -14.96 -5.93 -11.16
C GLU A 191 -14.96 -6.95 -12.30
N LYS A 192 -13.80 -7.19 -12.93
CA LYS A 192 -13.67 -8.15 -14.04
C LYS A 192 -14.03 -9.58 -13.64
N VAL A 193 -13.72 -10.01 -12.41
CA VAL A 193 -13.97 -11.39 -11.96
C VAL A 193 -15.35 -11.59 -11.33
N GLY A 194 -16.15 -10.52 -11.23
CA GLY A 194 -17.52 -10.57 -10.70
C GLY A 194 -17.65 -10.07 -9.26
N PHE A 195 -16.69 -9.29 -8.76
CA PHE A 195 -16.94 -8.51 -7.55
C PHE A 195 -17.83 -7.31 -7.84
N GLU A 196 -18.72 -7.00 -6.90
CA GLU A 196 -19.56 -5.81 -6.90
C GLU A 196 -19.10 -4.86 -5.79
N LEU A 197 -19.13 -3.56 -6.05
CA LEU A 197 -18.79 -2.55 -5.04
C LEU A 197 -19.84 -2.60 -3.93
N GLU A 198 -19.41 -2.89 -2.70
CA GLU A 198 -20.30 -2.93 -1.54
C GLU A 198 -20.31 -1.59 -0.81
N ARG A 199 -19.13 -0.99 -0.58
CA ARG A 199 -19.03 0.35 0.02
C ARG A 199 -17.70 1.05 -0.30
N CYS A 200 -17.72 2.37 -0.23
CA CYS A 200 -16.52 3.19 -0.05
C CYS A 200 -16.41 3.58 1.42
N TYR A 201 -15.18 3.63 1.94
CA TYR A 201 -14.92 4.01 3.33
C TYR A 201 -13.57 4.71 3.45
N THR A 202 -13.37 5.39 4.58
CA THR A 202 -12.09 6.03 4.90
C THR A 202 -11.33 5.14 5.86
N LEU A 203 -10.11 4.77 5.48
CA LEU A 203 -9.11 4.24 6.39
C LEU A 203 -8.36 5.41 6.99
N TYR A 204 -8.33 5.48 8.32
CA TYR A 204 -7.48 6.41 9.04
C TYR A 204 -6.21 5.71 9.46
N TYR A 205 -5.09 6.42 9.46
CA TYR A 205 -3.82 5.85 9.86
C TYR A 205 -2.89 6.90 10.47
N MET A 206 -1.89 6.42 11.21
CA MET A 206 -0.90 7.28 11.86
C MET A 206 0.40 6.51 12.03
N PHE A 207 1.51 7.08 11.56
CA PHE A 207 2.84 6.61 11.90
C PHE A 207 3.20 7.00 13.34
N VAL A 208 3.77 6.07 14.10
CA VAL A 208 4.22 6.34 15.48
C VAL A 208 5.52 7.12 15.49
N ASP A 209 6.41 6.90 14.52
CA ASP A 209 7.60 7.75 14.35
C ASP A 209 7.20 9.16 13.90
N GLU A 210 7.81 10.19 14.49
CA GLU A 210 7.46 11.58 14.16
C GLU A 210 7.92 11.98 12.75
N ALA A 211 9.15 11.62 12.39
CA ALA A 211 9.72 11.99 11.11
C ALA A 211 8.99 11.27 9.96
N GLU A 212 8.62 10.00 10.12
CA GLU A 212 7.79 9.27 9.14
C GLU A 212 6.39 9.90 9.03
N HIS A 213 5.76 10.25 10.15
CA HIS A 213 4.44 10.88 10.14
C HIS A 213 4.45 12.24 9.43
N LEU A 214 5.45 13.07 9.71
CA LEU A 214 5.61 14.37 9.06
C LEU A 214 5.97 14.22 7.58
N ALA A 215 6.81 13.25 7.21
CA ALA A 215 7.16 12.99 5.81
C ALA A 215 5.95 12.54 4.99
N GLU A 216 5.11 11.66 5.54
CA GLU A 216 3.86 11.28 4.91
C GLU A 216 2.90 12.48 4.78
N SER A 217 2.78 13.30 5.83
CA SER A 217 1.97 14.52 5.78
C SER A 217 2.48 15.50 4.71
N ALA A 218 3.80 15.65 4.59
CA ALA A 218 4.45 16.49 3.59
C ALA A 218 4.21 15.99 2.16
N TRP A 219 4.23 14.67 1.98
CA TRP A 219 3.89 14.01 0.72
C TRP A 219 2.43 14.24 0.33
N ILE A 220 1.49 14.08 1.26
CA ILE A 220 0.06 14.35 1.02
C ILE A 220 -0.17 15.83 0.66
N ALA A 221 0.50 16.75 1.36
CA ALA A 221 0.46 18.17 1.03
C ALA A 221 0.98 18.43 -0.40
N PHE A 222 2.11 17.80 -0.77
CA PHE A 222 2.67 17.86 -2.12
C PHE A 222 1.68 17.38 -3.19
N GLN A 223 1.12 16.18 -3.01
CA GLN A 223 0.12 15.60 -3.93
C GLN A 223 -1.12 16.48 -4.10
N SER A 224 -1.45 17.26 -3.07
CA SER A 224 -2.57 18.22 -3.08
C SER A 224 -2.18 19.61 -3.60
N ALA A 225 -1.01 19.77 -4.21
CA ALA A 225 -0.43 21.05 -4.65
C ALA A 225 -0.29 22.12 -3.55
N ARG A 226 -0.27 21.71 -2.27
CA ARG A 226 0.00 22.58 -1.10
C ARG A 226 1.50 22.66 -0.85
N TYR A 227 2.25 23.17 -1.83
CA TYR A 227 3.71 23.12 -1.83
C TYR A 227 4.36 23.85 -0.64
N ALA A 228 3.80 25.00 -0.22
CA ALA A 228 4.30 25.75 0.93
C ALA A 228 4.23 24.95 2.24
N GLU A 229 3.15 24.21 2.45
CA GLU A 229 2.99 23.31 3.60
C GLU A 229 3.92 22.10 3.50
N SER A 230 4.07 21.54 2.30
CA SER A 230 4.99 20.42 2.06
C SER A 230 6.44 20.78 2.42
N VAL A 231 6.94 21.94 1.99
CA VAL A 231 8.32 22.36 2.32
C VAL A 231 8.50 22.67 3.81
N ASP A 232 7.49 23.20 4.50
CA ASP A 232 7.53 23.40 5.96
C ASP A 232 7.62 22.06 6.70
N LEU A 233 6.76 21.12 6.34
CA LEU A 233 6.74 19.79 6.95
C LEU A 233 8.04 19.02 6.70
N PHE A 234 8.57 19.04 5.47
CA PHE A 234 9.87 18.44 5.19
C PHE A 234 11.01 19.16 5.93
N GLY A 235 10.95 20.49 6.07
CA GLY A 235 11.91 21.23 6.89
C GLY A 235 11.96 20.73 8.34
N ARG A 236 10.79 20.44 8.93
CA ARG A 236 10.68 19.83 10.26
C ARG A 236 11.21 18.40 10.30
N VAL A 237 10.94 17.61 9.26
CA VAL A 237 11.50 16.25 9.11
C VAL A 237 13.03 16.29 9.15
N PHE A 238 13.65 17.16 8.34
CA PHE A 238 15.12 17.26 8.27
C PHE A 238 15.75 17.86 9.53
N ALA A 239 14.99 18.61 10.32
CA ALA A 239 15.43 19.07 11.64
C ALA A 239 15.39 17.95 12.70
N LEU A 240 14.59 16.89 12.51
CA LEU A 240 14.53 15.73 13.41
C LEU A 240 15.63 14.72 13.12
N ARG A 241 15.91 14.43 11.84
CA ARG A 241 16.97 13.50 11.40
C ARG A 241 17.32 13.68 9.92
N ASP A 242 18.52 13.24 9.54
CA ASP A 242 19.08 13.38 8.18
C ASP A 242 19.10 12.08 7.36
N ASP A 243 18.70 10.95 7.95
CA ASP A 243 18.68 9.60 7.37
C ASP A 243 17.38 9.27 6.61
N MET A 244 16.61 10.29 6.23
CA MET A 244 15.37 10.08 5.50
C MET A 244 15.61 9.55 4.08
N PRO A 245 14.69 8.72 3.54
CA PRO A 245 14.80 8.24 2.16
C PRO A 245 14.99 9.37 1.16
N HIS A 246 15.81 9.13 0.12
CA HIS A 246 16.16 10.13 -0.89
C HIS A 246 14.94 10.78 -1.58
N TYR A 247 13.79 10.11 -1.65
CA TYR A 247 12.58 10.67 -2.26
C TYR A 247 12.03 11.88 -1.48
N CYS A 248 12.31 11.99 -0.17
CA CYS A 248 11.92 13.14 0.65
C CYS A 248 12.61 14.41 0.15
N TYR A 249 13.92 14.33 -0.13
CA TYR A 249 14.71 15.43 -0.67
C TYR A 249 14.28 15.78 -2.11
N HIS A 250 14.03 14.76 -2.94
CA HIS A 250 13.55 14.96 -4.32
C HIS A 250 12.20 15.69 -4.33
N THR A 251 11.28 15.27 -3.46
CA THR A 251 9.95 15.89 -3.35
C THR A 251 10.05 17.32 -2.82
N THR A 252 10.95 17.58 -1.85
CA THR A 252 11.22 18.94 -1.35
C THR A 252 11.77 19.84 -2.45
N ALA A 253 12.68 19.32 -3.30
CA ALA A 253 13.19 20.04 -4.47
C ALA A 253 12.06 20.43 -5.43
N ARG A 254 11.17 19.48 -5.76
CA ARG A 254 10.00 19.74 -6.62
C ARG A 254 9.07 20.79 -6.01
N ALA A 255 8.82 20.72 -4.70
CA ALA A 255 7.97 21.67 -4.00
C ALA A 255 8.55 23.10 -4.04
N TRP A 256 9.86 23.26 -3.82
CA TRP A 256 10.52 24.56 -3.97
C TRP A 256 10.49 25.08 -5.41
N ALA A 257 10.68 24.19 -6.39
CA ALA A 257 10.61 24.57 -7.81
C ALA A 257 9.21 25.08 -8.17
N ALA A 258 8.16 24.40 -7.71
CA ALA A 258 6.77 24.82 -7.89
C ALA A 258 6.44 26.16 -7.20
N LEU A 259 7.14 26.50 -6.11
CA LEU A 259 7.05 27.79 -5.44
C LEU A 259 7.89 28.90 -6.10
N GLY A 260 8.69 28.57 -7.12
CA GLY A 260 9.56 29.51 -7.83
C GLY A 260 10.88 29.82 -7.11
N ASP A 261 11.24 29.09 -6.05
CA ASP A 261 12.52 29.25 -5.37
C ASP A 261 13.58 28.33 -6.02
N THR A 262 14.15 28.83 -7.10
CA THR A 262 15.15 28.13 -7.92
C THR A 262 16.37 27.68 -7.12
N ASP A 263 16.86 28.53 -6.21
CA ASP A 263 18.08 28.25 -5.46
C ASP A 263 17.87 27.09 -4.48
N LYS A 264 16.75 27.11 -3.74
CA LYS A 264 16.41 25.99 -2.86
C LYS A 264 16.07 24.72 -3.63
N ALA A 265 15.38 24.84 -4.76
CA ALA A 265 15.06 23.69 -5.59
C ALA A 265 16.32 22.95 -6.06
N LEU A 266 17.30 23.70 -6.60
CA LEU A 266 18.58 23.14 -7.02
C LEU A 266 19.39 22.57 -5.85
N ALA A 267 19.38 23.24 -4.69
CA ALA A 267 20.08 22.76 -3.50
C ALA A 267 19.52 21.40 -3.01
N TYR A 268 18.20 21.26 -2.91
CA TYR A 268 17.59 19.98 -2.52
C TYR A 268 17.74 18.90 -3.60
N LEU A 269 17.76 19.28 -4.88
CA LEU A 269 18.02 18.34 -5.96
C LEU A 269 19.47 17.81 -5.92
N ASP A 270 20.44 18.66 -5.57
CA ASP A 270 21.82 18.24 -5.34
C ASP A 270 21.94 17.29 -4.14
N GLU A 271 21.25 17.59 -3.03
CA GLU A 271 21.18 16.71 -1.84
C GLU A 271 20.54 15.35 -2.13
N THR A 272 19.61 15.31 -3.08
CA THR A 272 18.98 14.09 -3.56
C THR A 272 19.99 13.19 -4.26
N VAL A 273 20.83 13.75 -5.15
CA VAL A 273 21.89 13.01 -5.85
C VAL A 273 22.97 12.52 -4.90
N LYS A 274 23.33 13.31 -3.87
CA LYS A 274 24.27 12.88 -2.82
C LYS A 274 23.80 11.65 -2.04
N ARG A 275 22.51 11.33 -2.10
CA ARG A 275 21.86 10.18 -1.45
C ARG A 275 21.48 9.08 -2.46
N ASP A 276 22.30 8.95 -3.51
CA ASP A 276 22.23 7.91 -4.54
C ASP A 276 20.93 7.88 -5.37
N TRP A 277 20.22 9.01 -5.47
CA TRP A 277 19.12 9.14 -6.40
C TRP A 277 19.61 9.02 -7.85
N SER A 278 19.02 8.06 -8.57
CA SER A 278 19.51 7.63 -9.88
C SER A 278 18.42 7.58 -10.95
N TYR A 279 17.30 8.27 -10.75
CA TYR A 279 16.15 8.28 -11.65
C TYR A 279 16.13 9.53 -12.54
N ARG A 280 17.13 9.66 -13.43
CA ARG A 280 17.29 10.85 -14.29
C ARG A 280 16.02 11.18 -15.08
N ASP A 281 15.49 10.20 -15.81
CA ASP A 281 14.36 10.39 -16.72
C ASP A 281 13.09 10.81 -15.97
N PHE A 282 12.89 10.24 -14.77
CA PHE A 282 11.80 10.66 -13.89
C PHE A 282 11.97 12.10 -13.43
N THR A 283 13.16 12.48 -12.96
CA THR A 283 13.48 13.86 -12.57
C THR A 283 13.21 14.83 -13.73
N GLU A 284 13.67 14.49 -14.94
CA GLU A 284 13.45 15.31 -16.15
C GLU A 284 11.97 15.38 -16.54
N SER A 285 11.17 14.34 -16.26
CA SER A 285 9.74 14.32 -16.57
C SER A 285 8.89 15.18 -15.62
N CYS A 286 9.40 15.49 -14.42
CA CYS A 286 8.66 16.27 -13.42
C CYS A 286 8.41 17.69 -13.92
N ALA A 287 7.13 18.08 -13.99
CA ALA A 287 6.71 19.38 -14.53
C ALA A 287 7.18 20.55 -13.66
N GLU A 288 7.29 20.35 -12.34
CA GLU A 288 7.69 21.41 -11.40
C GLU A 288 9.10 21.94 -11.68
N PHE A 289 9.95 21.13 -12.30
CA PHE A 289 11.32 21.50 -12.64
C PHE A 289 11.47 22.19 -13.99
N GLU A 290 10.41 22.37 -14.78
CA GLU A 290 10.48 23.05 -16.09
C GLU A 290 11.27 24.38 -16.05
N PRO A 291 11.09 25.27 -15.06
CA PRO A 291 11.87 26.51 -14.96
C PRO A 291 13.37 26.32 -14.75
N LEU A 292 13.79 25.17 -14.21
CA LEU A 292 15.20 24.87 -13.92
C LEU A 292 15.95 24.33 -15.13
N ARG A 293 15.24 23.79 -16.14
CA ARG A 293 15.83 22.99 -17.23
C ARG A 293 16.80 23.77 -18.11
N THR A 294 16.71 25.10 -18.13
CA THR A 294 17.58 25.99 -18.89
C THR A 294 18.83 26.44 -18.12
N LEU A 295 18.91 26.11 -16.82
CA LEU A 295 20.01 26.54 -15.95
C LEU A 295 21.22 25.60 -16.09
N PRO A 296 22.45 26.13 -16.14
CA PRO A 296 23.66 25.28 -16.18
C PRO A 296 23.78 24.32 -14.99
N GLN A 297 23.31 24.74 -13.81
CA GLN A 297 23.31 23.92 -12.59
C GLN A 297 22.44 22.68 -12.75
N TRP A 298 21.31 22.79 -13.45
CA TRP A 298 20.40 21.66 -13.70
C TRP A 298 21.10 20.54 -14.47
N THR A 299 21.77 20.88 -15.58
CA THR A 299 22.55 19.92 -16.36
C THR A 299 23.65 19.29 -15.51
N THR A 300 24.37 20.10 -14.74
CA THR A 300 25.45 19.64 -13.86
C THR A 300 24.98 18.61 -12.81
N ILE A 301 23.79 18.83 -12.23
CA ILE A 301 23.22 17.91 -11.25
C ILE A 301 22.73 16.62 -11.91
N LEU A 302 22.03 16.71 -13.05
CA LEU A 302 21.51 15.55 -13.77
C LEU A 302 22.59 14.64 -14.33
N ASP A 303 23.73 15.17 -14.74
CA ASP A 303 24.84 14.36 -15.27
C ASP A 303 25.48 13.45 -14.22
N ARG A 304 25.17 13.68 -12.94
CA ARG A 304 25.53 12.79 -11.83
C ARG A 304 24.49 11.71 -11.55
N MET A 305 23.31 11.76 -12.16
CA MET A 305 22.30 10.71 -12.11
C MET A 305 22.54 9.69 -13.23
N SER A 306 22.30 8.40 -12.98
CA SER A 306 22.26 7.41 -14.06
C SER A 306 20.91 7.42 -14.79
N SER A 307 20.85 7.00 -16.05
CA SER A 307 19.58 6.75 -16.77
C SER A 307 19.00 5.38 -16.39
N LYS A 308 18.51 5.22 -15.16
CA LYS A 308 17.72 4.05 -14.76
C LYS A 308 16.23 4.40 -14.86
N GLU A 309 15.43 3.53 -15.47
CA GLU A 309 13.97 3.64 -15.44
C GLU A 309 13.47 3.51 -13.98
N ALA A 310 12.45 4.32 -13.65
CA ALA A 310 11.85 4.41 -12.31
C ALA A 310 10.86 3.27 -12.01
#